data_AF-A0A3N9WZS7-F1
#
_entry.id   AF-A0A3N9WZS7-F1
#
_cell.length_a   1.000
_cell.length_b   1.000
_cell.length_c   1.000
_cell.angle_alpha   90.00
_cell.angle_beta   90.00
_cell.angle_gamma   90.00
#
_symmetry.space_group_name_H-M   'P 1'
#
loop_
_entity.id
_entity.type
_entity.pdbx_description
1 polymer ?
#
loop_
_entity_poly.entity_id
_entity_poly.type
_entity_poly.pdbx_seq_one_letter_code
_entity_poly.pdbx_strand_id
1 'polypeptide(L)'
;MVDRHQVMNFRVRAQQLDRDEGTLADTAVLDIGVQNTGPDGARWALAVRGVDVTALSDPDVVLLWTVRGAPHLYRRADIAQVAAAVEPFSEADAGKRVYDAAKPLKAAGIDTLAALDEIAARMRAIVTTPTVKGDVSGRLATALPQPYLRFCRPCDATHLYEMPFRLAAVRAGLELQLDTSPPVLRRITRFRKAAAAGDRFDLVRAYLRLLGPATPKQVADYLDAPLKDVKARWPDDVIEVTVGGEVRSLLAADEKALESADSGDTRLLGPYDLFLQAKDRATLVPDTAHAKELWPVLGRPGAVLVDGELVGTWRPRKSGRAFTVAVHPWHRLSDATRKAITAQAERLAAYRAVSLTGVEFGS
;
A
#
# COMPACT_ATOMS: atom_id res chain seq x y z
N MET A 1 -21.28 -1.27 21.69
CA MET A 1 -21.51 -1.13 20.22
C MET A 1 -20.59 -0.01 19.77
N VAL A 2 -19.74 -0.27 18.78
CA VAL A 2 -18.78 0.71 18.26
C VAL A 2 -19.41 1.37 17.04
N ASP A 3 -19.48 2.70 17.04
CA ASP A 3 -20.01 3.44 15.90
C ASP A 3 -18.94 3.67 14.80
N ARG A 4 -19.40 4.12 13.63
CA ARG A 4 -18.53 4.36 12.48
C ARG A 4 -17.51 5.48 12.74
N HIS A 5 -17.92 6.53 13.44
CA HIS A 5 -17.07 7.69 13.74
C HIS A 5 -15.89 7.29 14.63
N GLN A 6 -16.12 6.45 15.64
CA GLN A 6 -15.07 5.88 16.49
C GLN A 6 -14.06 5.07 15.66
N VAL A 7 -14.54 4.20 14.76
CA VAL A 7 -13.63 3.42 13.89
C VAL A 7 -12.81 4.32 12.97
N MET A 8 -13.42 5.34 12.38
CA MET A 8 -12.71 6.26 11.49
C MET A 8 -11.63 7.04 12.24
N ASN A 9 -11.96 7.64 13.38
CA ASN A 9 -10.99 8.37 14.19
C ASN A 9 -9.89 7.47 14.78
N PHE A 10 -10.22 6.23 15.16
CA PHE A 10 -9.22 5.25 15.57
C PHE A 10 -8.20 5.02 14.47
N ARG A 11 -8.65 4.86 13.22
CA ARG A 11 -7.76 4.69 12.05
C ARG A 11 -6.95 5.94 11.75
N VAL A 12 -7.53 7.14 11.90
CA VAL A 12 -6.80 8.40 11.76
C VAL A 12 -5.62 8.44 12.72
N ARG A 13 -5.87 8.20 14.01
CA ARG A 13 -4.84 8.20 15.05
C ARG A 13 -3.84 7.06 14.90
N ALA A 14 -4.30 5.84 14.65
CA ALA A 14 -3.43 4.67 14.47
C ALA A 14 -2.47 4.84 13.27
N GLN A 15 -2.90 5.59 12.25
CA GLN A 15 -2.09 5.93 11.09
C GLN A 15 -1.40 7.29 11.18
N GLN A 16 -1.51 7.98 12.32
CA GLN A 16 -0.86 9.26 12.60
C GLN A 16 -1.22 10.36 11.58
N LEU A 17 -2.49 10.42 11.20
CA LEU A 17 -3.05 11.47 10.35
C LEU A 17 -3.51 12.70 11.17
N ASP A 18 -3.46 12.60 12.49
CA ASP A 18 -3.78 13.59 13.53
C ASP A 18 -2.56 14.37 14.05
N ARG A 19 -1.47 14.37 13.28
CA ARG A 19 -0.23 15.10 13.62
C ARG A 19 0.34 15.85 12.43
N ASP A 20 1.09 16.91 12.70
CA ASP A 20 1.77 17.71 11.68
C ASP A 20 3.25 17.36 11.50
N GLU A 21 3.88 16.83 12.55
CA GLU A 21 5.30 16.49 12.59
C GLU A 21 5.52 15.04 13.04
N GLY A 22 6.55 14.40 12.47
CA GLY A 22 6.92 13.03 12.80
C GLY A 22 8.22 12.64 12.12
N THR A 23 8.72 11.45 12.45
CA THR A 23 9.96 10.92 11.87
C THR A 23 9.69 9.65 11.08
N LEU A 24 10.61 9.28 10.19
CA LEU A 24 10.57 7.95 9.57
C LEU A 24 10.50 6.83 10.62
N ALA A 25 11.29 6.95 11.70
CA ALA A 25 11.44 5.90 12.71
C ALA A 25 10.09 5.59 13.39
N ASP A 26 9.30 6.61 13.70
CA ASP A 26 8.01 6.47 14.40
C ASP A 26 6.80 6.25 13.49
N THR A 27 6.96 6.33 12.16
CA THR A 27 5.80 6.34 11.24
C THR A 27 5.18 4.95 11.06
N ALA A 28 4.03 4.70 11.70
CA ALA A 28 3.41 3.39 11.85
C ALA A 28 3.06 2.70 10.53
N VAL A 29 2.65 3.45 9.50
CA VAL A 29 2.26 2.89 8.19
C VAL A 29 3.41 2.25 7.43
N LEU A 30 4.66 2.54 7.77
CA LEU A 30 5.84 1.86 7.21
C LEU A 30 5.96 0.41 7.70
N ASP A 31 5.26 0.02 8.77
CA ASP A 31 5.32 -1.35 9.29
C ASP A 31 4.54 -2.35 8.40
N ILE A 32 3.56 -1.88 7.63
CA ILE A 32 2.84 -2.68 6.62
C ILE A 32 3.22 -2.29 5.17
N GLY A 33 4.04 -1.25 5.03
CA GLY A 33 4.48 -0.69 3.75
C GLY A 33 3.57 0.42 3.23
N VAL A 34 4.18 1.47 2.69
CA VAL A 34 3.46 2.60 2.09
C VAL A 34 3.48 2.47 0.56
N GLN A 35 2.32 2.28 -0.06
CA GLN A 35 2.23 2.00 -1.50
C GLN A 35 2.72 3.19 -2.34
N ASN A 36 3.71 2.96 -3.20
CA ASN A 36 4.32 3.97 -4.06
C ASN A 36 3.75 3.90 -5.49
N THR A 37 2.47 4.25 -5.65
CA THR A 37 1.78 4.22 -6.96
C THR A 37 1.25 5.59 -7.33
N GLY A 38 1.45 5.99 -8.59
CA GLY A 38 1.08 7.30 -9.09
C GLY A 38 2.21 8.34 -8.89
N PRO A 39 1.98 9.60 -9.30
CA PRO A 39 3.02 10.62 -9.34
C PRO A 39 3.51 11.05 -7.95
N ASP A 40 2.62 11.09 -6.95
CA ASP A 40 3.01 11.47 -5.59
C ASP A 40 3.36 10.25 -4.72
N GLY A 41 2.66 9.14 -4.96
CA GLY A 41 2.93 7.84 -4.35
C GLY A 41 3.09 7.88 -2.83
N ALA A 42 4.12 7.18 -2.36
CA ALA A 42 4.36 6.96 -0.95
C ALA A 42 4.90 8.21 -0.24
N ARG A 43 5.62 9.10 -0.95
CA ARG A 43 6.17 10.33 -0.36
C ARG A 43 5.06 11.24 0.13
N TRP A 44 3.99 11.42 -0.65
CA TRP A 44 2.86 12.23 -0.16
C TRP A 44 2.13 11.59 1.02
N ALA A 45 1.95 10.26 1.02
CA ALA A 45 1.37 9.56 2.15
C ALA A 45 2.21 9.69 3.45
N LEU A 46 3.53 9.77 3.35
CA LEU A 46 4.42 10.06 4.49
C LEU A 46 4.36 11.54 4.89
N ALA A 47 4.30 12.46 3.93
CA ALA A 47 4.24 13.90 4.18
C ALA A 47 2.98 14.30 4.96
N VAL A 48 1.82 13.73 4.64
CA VAL A 48 0.56 13.99 5.38
C VAL A 48 0.53 13.42 6.80
N ARG A 49 1.55 12.63 7.16
CA ARG A 49 1.80 12.08 8.51
C ARG A 49 2.98 12.76 9.20
N GLY A 50 3.41 13.90 8.68
CA GLY A 50 4.42 14.77 9.28
C GLY A 50 5.88 14.40 9.00
N VAL A 51 6.15 13.44 8.13
CA VAL A 51 7.53 13.09 7.75
C VAL A 51 8.06 14.12 6.76
N ASP A 52 9.26 14.66 7.00
CA ASP A 52 9.98 15.43 6.00
C ASP A 52 10.44 14.50 4.87
N VAL A 53 9.74 14.56 3.74
CA VAL A 53 9.99 13.71 2.58
C VAL A 53 11.06 14.25 1.63
N THR A 54 11.52 15.49 1.84
CA THR A 54 12.59 16.11 1.05
C THR A 54 13.96 15.58 1.47
N ALA A 55 14.11 15.21 2.73
CA ALA A 55 15.30 14.56 3.27
C ALA A 55 15.39 13.06 2.96
N LEU A 56 14.31 12.43 2.46
CA LEU A 56 14.28 10.98 2.22
C LEU A 56 15.22 10.55 1.11
N SER A 57 16.24 9.79 1.52
CA SER A 57 17.30 9.31 0.66
C SER A 57 17.36 7.78 0.62
N ASP A 58 18.15 7.27 -0.32
CA ASP A 58 18.35 5.84 -0.57
C ASP A 58 18.86 5.04 0.66
N PRO A 59 19.70 5.60 1.54
CA PRO A 59 20.05 4.99 2.82
C PRO A 59 18.90 4.85 3.84
N ASP A 60 17.85 5.68 3.76
CA ASP A 60 16.82 5.75 4.79
C ASP A 60 15.65 4.79 4.53
N VAL A 61 15.32 4.61 3.25
CA VAL A 61 14.16 3.84 2.81
C VAL A 61 14.53 2.81 1.74
N VAL A 62 13.68 1.81 1.61
CA VAL A 62 13.79 0.81 0.55
C VAL A 62 12.46 0.66 -0.19
N LEU A 63 12.53 0.57 -1.52
CA LEU A 63 11.36 0.35 -2.38
C LEU A 63 11.34 -1.10 -2.86
N LEU A 64 10.27 -1.82 -2.50
CA LEU A 64 10.12 -3.25 -2.78
C LEU A 64 8.77 -3.55 -3.42
N TRP A 65 8.71 -4.49 -4.36
CA TRP A 65 7.43 -5.11 -4.71
C TRP A 65 7.01 -6.06 -3.60
N THR A 66 5.90 -5.77 -2.93
CA THR A 66 5.45 -6.51 -1.74
C THR A 66 3.96 -6.81 -1.80
N VAL A 67 3.14 -6.26 -0.90
CA VAL A 67 1.70 -6.55 -0.77
C VAL A 67 1.01 -6.38 -2.13
N ARG A 68 0.34 -7.44 -2.59
CA ARG A 68 -0.33 -7.52 -3.91
C ARG A 68 0.57 -7.18 -5.11
N GLY A 69 1.88 -7.37 -4.98
CA GLY A 69 2.86 -7.07 -6.03
C GLY A 69 2.99 -5.57 -6.35
N ALA A 70 2.45 -4.67 -5.53
CA ALA A 70 2.64 -3.24 -5.72
C ALA A 70 3.97 -2.77 -5.09
N PRO A 71 4.62 -1.73 -5.64
CA PRO A 71 5.80 -1.14 -5.02
C PRO A 71 5.41 -0.44 -3.71
N HIS A 72 6.13 -0.72 -2.62
CA HIS A 72 5.92 -0.10 -1.31
C HIS A 72 7.25 0.38 -0.72
N LEU A 73 7.21 1.53 -0.04
CA LEU A 73 8.31 2.02 0.77
C LEU A 73 8.26 1.40 2.17
N TYR A 74 9.45 1.06 2.65
CA TYR A 74 9.73 0.63 4.02
C TYR A 74 10.97 1.36 4.54
N ARG A 75 11.20 1.33 5.85
CA ARG A 75 12.49 1.76 6.40
C ARG A 75 13.58 0.80 5.94
N ARG A 76 14.75 1.34 5.59
CA ARG A 76 15.93 0.55 5.19
C ARG A 76 16.32 -0.46 6.28
N ALA A 77 16.25 -0.06 7.53
CA ALA A 77 16.65 -0.85 8.70
C ALA A 77 15.77 -2.10 8.93
N ASP A 78 14.52 -2.08 8.45
CA ASP A 78 13.53 -3.14 8.71
C ASP A 78 13.52 -4.22 7.61
N ILE A 79 14.40 -4.10 6.61
CA ILE A 79 14.30 -4.88 5.36
C ILE A 79 14.35 -6.40 5.57
N ALA A 80 15.11 -6.87 6.56
CA ALA A 80 15.25 -8.29 6.83
C ALA A 80 13.91 -8.90 7.32
N GLN A 81 13.22 -8.20 8.21
CA GLN A 81 11.92 -8.58 8.76
C GLN A 81 10.81 -8.41 7.74
N VAL A 82 10.81 -7.29 6.99
CA VAL A 82 9.87 -7.05 5.89
C VAL A 82 9.95 -8.18 4.86
N ALA A 83 11.16 -8.58 4.47
CA ALA A 83 11.35 -9.68 3.54
C ALA A 83 10.81 -11.02 4.07
N ALA A 84 10.81 -11.25 5.39
CA ALA A 84 10.17 -12.41 6.00
C ALA A 84 8.64 -12.28 6.02
N ALA A 85 8.12 -11.07 6.28
CA ALA A 85 6.68 -10.79 6.40
C ALA A 85 5.91 -10.97 5.08
N VAL A 86 6.53 -10.61 3.96
CA VAL A 86 5.86 -10.56 2.64
C VAL A 86 5.87 -11.89 1.88
N GLU A 87 6.55 -12.91 2.42
CA GLU A 87 6.56 -14.27 1.88
C GLU A 87 5.13 -14.83 1.81
N PRO A 88 4.80 -15.68 0.82
CA PRO A 88 3.56 -16.43 0.85
C PRO A 88 3.49 -17.31 2.10
N PHE A 89 2.31 -17.37 2.70
CA PHE A 89 2.04 -18.10 3.93
C PHE A 89 2.00 -19.63 3.76
N SER A 90 1.70 -20.07 2.53
CA SER A 90 1.54 -21.47 2.15
C SER A 90 1.69 -21.60 0.62
N GLU A 91 1.72 -22.82 0.11
CA GLU A 91 1.67 -23.09 -1.33
C GLU A 91 0.34 -22.59 -1.95
N ALA A 92 -0.77 -22.73 -1.23
CA ALA A 92 -2.07 -22.23 -1.68
C ALA A 92 -2.11 -20.70 -1.77
N ASP A 93 -1.45 -20.02 -0.82
CA ASP A 93 -1.29 -18.56 -0.84
C ASP A 93 -0.37 -18.12 -1.97
N ALA A 94 0.76 -18.79 -2.17
CA ALA A 94 1.66 -18.54 -3.30
C ALA A 94 0.90 -18.65 -4.63
N GLY A 95 0.16 -19.75 -4.83
CA GLY A 95 -0.68 -19.98 -5.99
C GLY A 95 -1.73 -18.87 -6.19
N LYS A 96 -2.39 -18.40 -5.13
CA LYS A 96 -3.37 -17.31 -5.24
C LYS A 96 -2.72 -15.99 -5.66
N ARG A 97 -1.54 -15.65 -5.13
CA ARG A 97 -0.86 -14.37 -5.39
C ARG A 97 -0.22 -14.30 -6.79
N VAL A 98 0.08 -15.43 -7.43
CA VAL A 98 0.64 -15.45 -8.80
C VAL A 98 -0.42 -15.44 -9.90
N TYR A 99 -1.71 -15.45 -9.54
CA TYR A 99 -2.87 -15.41 -10.44
C TYR A 99 -2.75 -16.41 -11.61
N ASP A 100 -2.70 -15.90 -12.85
CA ASP A 100 -2.70 -16.68 -14.08
C ASP A 100 -1.52 -17.66 -14.22
N ALA A 101 -0.44 -17.47 -13.46
CA ALA A 101 0.71 -18.38 -13.50
C ALA A 101 0.47 -19.69 -12.73
N ALA A 102 -0.49 -19.72 -11.80
CA ALA A 102 -0.70 -20.89 -10.92
C ALA A 102 -1.16 -22.13 -11.71
N LYS A 103 -2.09 -21.95 -12.65
CA LYS A 103 -2.66 -23.05 -13.45
C LYS A 103 -1.59 -23.78 -14.28
N PRO A 104 -0.76 -23.11 -15.11
CA PRO A 104 0.23 -23.78 -15.93
C PRO A 104 1.39 -24.37 -15.10
N LEU A 105 1.79 -23.75 -13.98
CA LEU A 105 2.75 -24.33 -13.04
C LEU A 105 2.23 -25.65 -12.45
N LYS A 106 1.00 -25.64 -11.92
CA LYS A 106 0.35 -26.83 -11.36
C LYS A 106 0.19 -27.94 -12.40
N ALA A 107 -0.16 -27.61 -13.64
CA ALA A 107 -0.29 -28.60 -14.72
C ALA A 107 1.05 -29.28 -15.06
N ALA A 108 2.16 -28.59 -14.85
CA ALA A 108 3.51 -29.14 -15.02
C ALA A 108 4.05 -29.84 -13.75
N GLY A 109 3.25 -29.93 -12.67
CA GLY A 109 3.69 -30.50 -11.39
C GLY A 109 4.72 -29.65 -10.65
N ILE A 110 4.76 -28.34 -10.91
CA ILE A 110 5.69 -27.41 -10.26
C ILE A 110 4.95 -26.67 -9.14
N ASP A 111 5.43 -26.84 -7.91
CA ASP A 111 4.98 -26.04 -6.77
C ASP A 111 5.33 -24.56 -6.97
N THR A 112 4.39 -23.67 -6.66
CA THR A 112 4.52 -22.22 -6.85
C THR A 112 5.66 -21.66 -6.03
N LEU A 113 5.86 -22.11 -4.79
CA LEU A 113 6.99 -21.69 -3.96
C LEU A 113 8.33 -22.06 -4.61
N ALA A 114 8.46 -23.30 -5.11
CA ALA A 114 9.65 -23.74 -5.83
C ALA A 114 9.86 -22.95 -7.14
N ALA A 115 8.79 -22.62 -7.85
CA ALA A 115 8.86 -21.75 -9.03
C ALA A 115 9.37 -20.35 -8.68
N LEU A 116 8.93 -19.76 -7.56
CA LEU A 116 9.42 -18.46 -7.09
C LEU A 116 10.89 -18.53 -6.68
N ASP A 117 11.34 -19.62 -6.05
CA ASP A 117 12.75 -19.86 -5.72
C ASP A 117 13.62 -19.94 -6.98
N GLU A 118 13.18 -20.68 -8.00
CA GLU A 118 13.88 -20.78 -9.29
C GLU A 118 13.98 -19.42 -9.98
N ILE A 119 12.88 -18.68 -10.08
CA ILE A 119 12.87 -17.32 -10.65
C ILE A 119 13.82 -16.41 -9.86
N ALA A 120 13.79 -16.46 -8.54
CA ALA A 120 14.62 -15.63 -7.69
C ALA A 120 16.12 -15.94 -7.88
N ALA A 121 16.48 -17.21 -8.01
CA ALA A 121 17.85 -17.63 -8.30
C ALA A 121 18.34 -17.06 -9.65
N ARG A 122 17.52 -17.15 -10.70
CA ARG A 122 17.83 -16.57 -12.02
C ARG A 122 17.93 -15.05 -11.98
N MET A 123 17.00 -14.38 -11.31
CA MET A 123 17.03 -12.92 -11.11
C MET A 123 18.32 -12.48 -10.42
N ARG A 124 18.70 -13.16 -9.34
CA ARG A 124 19.92 -12.87 -8.59
C ARG A 124 21.17 -13.05 -9.45
N ALA A 125 21.21 -14.08 -10.31
CA ALA A 125 22.31 -14.31 -11.24
C ALA A 125 22.38 -13.22 -12.34
N ILE A 126 21.23 -12.78 -12.85
CA ILE A 126 21.13 -11.76 -13.91
C ILE A 126 21.51 -10.36 -13.41
N VAL A 127 21.02 -9.97 -12.24
CA VAL A 127 21.20 -8.62 -11.68
C VAL A 127 22.49 -8.58 -10.87
N THR A 128 23.63 -8.46 -11.55
CA THR A 128 24.95 -8.25 -10.93
C THR A 128 25.28 -6.77 -10.74
N THR A 129 24.70 -5.91 -11.59
CA THR A 129 24.72 -4.44 -11.51
C THR A 129 23.28 -3.92 -11.57
N PRO A 130 23.00 -2.65 -11.21
CA PRO A 130 21.68 -2.06 -11.44
C PRO A 130 21.23 -2.29 -12.89
N THR A 131 20.05 -2.87 -13.06
CA THR A 131 19.54 -3.35 -14.37
C THR A 131 18.08 -2.97 -14.53
N VAL A 132 17.70 -2.41 -15.68
CA VAL A 132 16.32 -2.02 -15.98
C VAL A 132 15.42 -3.27 -16.02
N LYS A 133 14.19 -3.17 -15.49
CA LYS A 133 13.22 -4.28 -15.43
C LYS A 133 13.05 -5.00 -16.76
N GLY A 134 12.98 -4.26 -17.87
CA GLY A 134 12.84 -4.81 -19.22
C GLY A 134 13.97 -5.79 -19.57
N ASP A 135 15.22 -5.42 -19.27
CA ASP A 135 16.40 -6.25 -19.54
C ASP A 135 16.42 -7.51 -18.66
N VAL A 136 16.04 -7.37 -17.38
CA VAL A 136 15.89 -8.54 -16.48
C VAL A 136 14.82 -9.49 -17.04
N SER A 137 13.68 -8.95 -17.47
CA SER A 137 12.58 -9.72 -18.05
C SER A 137 12.99 -10.43 -19.34
N GLY A 138 13.71 -9.74 -20.23
CA GLY A 138 14.21 -10.33 -21.48
C GLY A 138 15.19 -11.48 -21.22
N ARG A 139 16.13 -11.31 -20.29
CA ARG A 139 17.08 -12.36 -19.91
C ARG A 139 16.39 -13.56 -19.23
N LEU A 140 15.37 -13.32 -18.41
CA LEU A 140 14.55 -14.39 -17.82
C LEU A 140 13.76 -15.16 -18.88
N ALA A 141 13.25 -14.49 -19.91
CA ALA A 141 12.55 -15.14 -21.02
C ALA A 141 13.46 -16.08 -21.82
N THR A 142 14.76 -15.79 -21.91
CA THR A 142 15.75 -16.70 -22.49
C THR A 142 16.12 -17.85 -21.56
N ALA A 143 16.17 -17.60 -20.24
CA ALA A 143 16.70 -18.55 -19.26
C ALA A 143 15.67 -19.56 -18.73
N LEU A 144 14.38 -19.24 -18.77
CA LEU A 144 13.32 -20.08 -18.22
C LEU A 144 12.48 -20.73 -19.32
N PRO A 145 12.13 -22.02 -19.20
CA PRO A 145 11.26 -22.69 -20.16
C PRO A 145 9.78 -22.38 -19.90
N GLN A 146 8.89 -22.89 -20.75
CA GLN A 146 7.51 -23.15 -20.33
C GLN A 146 7.51 -24.09 -19.11
N PRO A 147 6.60 -23.95 -18.13
CA PRO A 147 5.43 -23.07 -18.08
C PRO A 147 5.66 -21.68 -17.45
N TYR A 148 6.91 -21.26 -17.20
CA TYR A 148 7.20 -19.99 -16.54
C TYR A 148 6.84 -18.76 -17.38
N LEU A 149 6.65 -18.92 -18.69
CA LEU A 149 6.50 -17.81 -19.62
C LEU A 149 5.09 -17.76 -20.23
N ARG A 150 4.64 -16.55 -20.59
CA ARG A 150 3.41 -16.32 -21.36
C ARG A 150 3.68 -15.39 -22.52
N PHE A 151 2.90 -15.54 -23.58
CA PHE A 151 2.81 -14.52 -24.61
C PHE A 151 2.00 -13.32 -24.09
N CYS A 152 2.55 -12.12 -24.22
CA CYS A 152 1.95 -10.87 -23.79
C CYS A 152 1.63 -10.00 -24.99
N ARG A 153 0.34 -9.88 -25.32
CA ARG A 153 -0.13 -9.11 -26.48
C ARG A 153 0.32 -7.64 -26.46
N PRO A 154 0.20 -6.88 -25.35
CA PRO A 154 0.64 -5.48 -25.32
C PRO A 154 2.15 -5.29 -25.59
N CYS A 155 2.97 -6.29 -25.27
CA CYS A 155 4.42 -6.24 -25.46
C CYS A 155 4.87 -6.92 -26.75
N ASP A 156 3.97 -7.64 -27.44
CA ASP A 156 4.27 -8.53 -28.56
C ASP A 156 5.48 -9.45 -28.31
N ALA A 157 5.56 -10.00 -27.10
CA ALA A 157 6.70 -10.80 -26.66
C ALA A 157 6.28 -11.92 -25.70
N THR A 158 7.08 -12.99 -25.67
CA THR A 158 6.97 -14.04 -24.65
C THR A 158 7.88 -13.70 -23.48
N HIS A 159 7.30 -13.56 -22.28
CA HIS A 159 8.05 -13.23 -21.08
C HIS A 159 7.43 -13.86 -19.83
N LEU A 160 8.17 -13.81 -18.71
CA LEU A 160 7.72 -14.28 -17.41
C LEU A 160 6.39 -13.61 -17.02
N TYR A 161 5.50 -14.35 -16.35
CA TYR A 161 4.29 -13.76 -15.76
C TYR A 161 4.66 -12.63 -14.77
N GLU A 162 3.91 -11.53 -14.81
CA GLU A 162 4.24 -10.31 -14.05
C GLU A 162 4.27 -10.54 -12.54
N MET A 163 3.30 -11.30 -11.99
CA MET A 163 3.27 -11.54 -10.55
C MET A 163 4.43 -12.41 -10.06
N PRO A 164 4.73 -13.58 -10.66
CA PRO A 164 5.96 -14.31 -10.34
C PRO A 164 7.23 -13.47 -10.42
N PHE A 165 7.36 -12.59 -11.44
CA PHE A 165 8.49 -11.65 -11.52
C PHE A 165 8.57 -10.77 -10.26
N ARG A 166 7.47 -10.10 -9.90
CA ARG A 166 7.47 -9.16 -8.77
C ARG A 166 7.66 -9.85 -7.42
N LEU A 167 7.02 -10.99 -7.20
CA LEU A 167 7.10 -11.75 -5.95
C LEU A 167 8.49 -12.36 -5.74
N ALA A 168 9.17 -12.75 -6.82
CA ALA A 168 10.52 -13.31 -6.73
C ALA A 168 11.61 -12.25 -6.46
N ALA A 169 11.36 -10.97 -6.72
CA ALA A 169 12.39 -9.93 -6.61
C ALA A 169 12.95 -9.78 -5.18
N VAL A 170 12.08 -9.68 -4.16
CA VAL A 170 12.53 -9.58 -2.75
C VAL A 170 13.21 -10.87 -2.31
N ARG A 171 12.66 -12.03 -2.72
CA ARG A 171 13.26 -13.35 -2.49
C ARG A 171 14.67 -13.47 -3.10
N ALA A 172 14.91 -12.84 -4.25
CA ALA A 172 16.22 -12.75 -4.90
C ALA A 172 17.19 -11.80 -4.18
N GLY A 173 16.74 -11.09 -3.12
CA GLY A 173 17.48 -10.03 -2.47
C GLY A 173 17.69 -8.82 -3.38
N LEU A 174 16.67 -8.49 -4.17
CA LEU A 174 16.64 -7.32 -5.04
C LEU A 174 15.67 -6.27 -4.51
N GLU A 175 15.99 -5.02 -4.80
CA GLU A 175 15.17 -3.85 -4.52
C GLU A 175 15.03 -2.99 -5.77
N LEU A 176 14.07 -2.07 -5.72
CA LEU A 176 13.88 -1.06 -6.74
C LEU A 176 14.68 0.19 -6.40
N GLN A 177 15.39 0.72 -7.39
CA GLN A 177 16.01 2.03 -7.26
C GLN A 177 14.91 3.11 -7.23
N LEU A 178 14.99 3.99 -6.23
CA LEU A 178 14.06 5.11 -6.06
C LEU A 178 14.06 6.01 -7.30
N ASP A 179 12.89 6.59 -7.58
CA ASP A 179 12.71 7.66 -8.55
C ASP A 179 13.17 7.29 -9.99
N THR A 180 13.12 6.00 -10.34
CA THR A 180 13.41 5.50 -11.69
C THR A 180 12.14 5.10 -12.45
N SER A 181 12.09 5.50 -13.73
CA SER A 181 11.07 5.06 -14.68
C SER A 181 11.71 4.93 -16.07
N PRO A 182 11.80 3.71 -16.67
CA PRO A 182 11.30 2.44 -16.14
C PRO A 182 12.00 1.98 -14.84
N PRO A 183 11.40 1.05 -14.07
CA PRO A 183 12.00 0.59 -12.81
C PRO A 183 13.36 -0.08 -13.02
N VAL A 184 14.32 0.24 -12.16
CA VAL A 184 15.64 -0.40 -12.12
C VAL A 184 15.74 -1.31 -10.89
N LEU A 185 16.12 -2.57 -11.10
CA LEU A 185 16.40 -3.51 -10.02
C LEU A 185 17.89 -3.48 -9.67
N ARG A 186 18.20 -3.57 -8.38
CA ARG A 186 19.59 -3.75 -7.90
C ARG A 186 19.64 -4.70 -6.72
N ARG A 187 20.83 -5.24 -6.42
CA ARG A 187 21.03 -6.07 -5.23
C ARG A 187 20.97 -5.24 -3.96
N ILE A 188 20.27 -5.77 -2.96
CA ILE A 188 20.31 -5.26 -1.59
C ILE A 188 21.68 -5.57 -1.00
N THR A 189 22.41 -4.54 -0.58
CA THR A 189 23.74 -4.67 0.02
C THR A 189 23.68 -5.47 1.31
N ARG A 190 24.53 -6.51 1.43
CA ARG A 190 24.64 -7.38 2.63
C ARG A 190 23.30 -7.98 3.09
N PHE A 191 22.39 -8.22 2.14
CA PHE A 191 21.06 -8.73 2.46
C PHE A 191 21.09 -10.09 3.13
N ARG A 192 20.33 -10.20 4.23
CA ARG A 192 19.95 -11.46 4.85
C ARG A 192 18.52 -11.32 5.35
N LYS A 193 17.61 -12.16 4.83
CA LYS A 193 16.24 -12.26 5.33
C LYS A 193 16.25 -12.72 6.79
N ALA A 194 15.39 -12.14 7.63
CA ALA A 194 15.19 -12.59 8.99
C ALA A 194 14.51 -13.98 9.03
N ALA A 195 14.68 -14.72 10.13
CA ALA A 195 13.99 -16.00 10.29
C ALA A 195 12.47 -15.83 10.43
N ALA A 196 12.03 -14.72 11.03
CA ALA A 196 10.64 -14.36 11.21
C ALA A 196 10.44 -12.84 11.07
N ALA A 197 9.22 -12.44 10.75
CA ALA A 197 8.82 -11.03 10.70
C ALA A 197 8.79 -10.38 12.08
N GLY A 198 8.36 -11.14 13.11
CA GLY A 198 7.99 -10.61 14.42
C GLY A 198 6.67 -9.83 14.37
N ASP A 199 6.08 -9.60 15.54
CA ASP A 199 4.72 -9.07 15.67
C ASP A 199 4.51 -7.71 14.99
N ARG A 200 5.54 -6.87 14.98
CA ARG A 200 5.49 -5.53 14.39
C ARG A 200 5.18 -5.56 12.89
N PHE A 201 5.78 -6.50 12.16
CA PHE A 201 5.71 -6.61 10.70
C PHE A 201 4.79 -7.74 10.24
N ASP A 202 4.20 -8.52 11.16
CA ASP A 202 3.16 -9.47 10.80
C ASP A 202 2.00 -8.73 10.10
N LEU A 203 1.72 -9.11 8.85
CA LEU A 203 0.79 -8.37 8.01
C LEU A 203 -0.67 -8.45 8.49
N VAL A 204 -1.05 -9.52 9.20
CA VAL A 204 -2.40 -9.66 9.77
C VAL A 204 -2.54 -8.73 10.97
N ARG A 205 -1.56 -8.77 11.89
CA ARG A 205 -1.53 -7.92 13.08
C ARG A 205 -1.38 -6.44 12.72
N ALA A 206 -0.51 -6.10 11.78
CA ALA A 206 -0.32 -4.74 11.29
C ALA A 206 -1.60 -4.19 10.63
N TYR A 207 -2.34 -5.03 9.89
CA TYR A 207 -3.64 -4.63 9.36
C TYR A 207 -4.64 -4.31 10.47
N LEU A 208 -4.76 -5.17 11.50
CA LEU A 208 -5.66 -4.93 12.62
C LEU A 208 -5.31 -3.63 13.36
N ARG A 209 -4.03 -3.38 13.59
CA ARG A 209 -3.55 -2.16 14.25
C ARG A 209 -3.86 -0.88 13.46
N LEU A 210 -3.72 -0.92 12.12
CA LEU A 210 -3.80 0.28 11.28
C LEU A 210 -5.17 0.50 10.61
N LEU A 211 -5.90 -0.59 10.37
CA LEU A 211 -7.17 -0.62 9.63
C LEU A 211 -8.27 -1.39 10.37
N GLY A 212 -8.03 -1.83 11.60
CA GLY A 212 -9.06 -2.44 12.44
C GLY A 212 -10.14 -1.44 12.89
N PRO A 213 -11.17 -1.92 13.62
CA PRO A 213 -11.53 -3.34 13.79
C PRO A 213 -11.88 -3.99 12.44
N ALA A 214 -11.54 -5.27 12.26
CA ALA A 214 -11.75 -5.97 10.98
C ALA A 214 -12.09 -7.45 11.13
N THR A 215 -12.67 -8.03 10.08
CA THR A 215 -12.90 -9.48 9.97
C THR A 215 -11.71 -10.18 9.28
N PRO A 216 -11.50 -11.49 9.51
CA PRO A 216 -10.50 -12.26 8.76
C PRO A 216 -10.69 -12.20 7.24
N LYS A 217 -11.94 -12.05 6.77
CA LYS A 217 -12.25 -11.87 5.35
C LYS A 217 -11.70 -10.55 4.82
N GLN A 218 -11.90 -9.44 5.54
CA GLN A 218 -11.39 -8.13 5.13
C GLN A 218 -9.85 -8.13 5.03
N VAL A 219 -9.17 -8.79 5.98
CA VAL A 219 -7.71 -8.96 5.94
C VAL A 219 -7.27 -9.83 4.76
N ALA A 220 -7.94 -10.96 4.52
CA ALA A 220 -7.65 -11.82 3.38
C ALA A 220 -7.85 -11.11 2.03
N ASP A 221 -8.89 -10.30 1.90
CA ASP A 221 -9.16 -9.48 0.71
C ASP A 221 -8.14 -8.33 0.55
N TYR A 222 -7.49 -7.88 1.63
CA TYR A 222 -6.38 -6.92 1.57
C TYR A 222 -5.08 -7.56 1.11
N LEU A 223 -4.77 -8.74 1.61
CA LEU A 223 -3.52 -9.44 1.26
C LEU A 223 -3.61 -10.17 -0.08
N ASP A 224 -4.80 -10.30 -0.67
CA ASP A 224 -5.11 -11.26 -1.74
C ASP A 224 -4.73 -12.70 -1.35
N ALA A 225 -4.82 -13.02 -0.06
CA ALA A 225 -4.44 -14.32 0.52
C ALA A 225 -5.66 -15.24 0.71
N PRO A 226 -5.49 -16.57 0.81
CA PRO A 226 -6.58 -17.47 1.18
C PRO A 226 -7.07 -17.20 2.60
N LEU A 227 -8.41 -17.17 2.79
CA LEU A 227 -9.02 -16.93 4.11
C LEU A 227 -8.54 -17.93 5.18
N LYS A 228 -8.32 -19.19 4.78
CA LYS A 228 -7.81 -20.23 5.68
C LYS A 228 -6.43 -19.88 6.24
N ASP A 229 -5.52 -19.37 5.41
CA ASP A 229 -4.17 -19.01 5.82
C ASP A 229 -4.15 -17.80 6.76
N VAL A 230 -5.06 -16.84 6.53
CA VAL A 230 -5.25 -15.68 7.41
C VAL A 230 -5.84 -16.09 8.75
N LYS A 231 -6.87 -16.96 8.77
CA LYS A 231 -7.45 -17.48 10.02
C LYS A 231 -6.44 -18.27 10.85
N ALA A 232 -5.57 -19.03 10.21
CA ALA A 232 -4.51 -19.78 10.89
C ALA A 232 -3.43 -18.89 11.53
N ARG A 233 -3.40 -17.60 11.17
CA ARG A 233 -2.49 -16.57 11.69
C ARG A 233 -3.22 -15.47 12.43
N TRP A 234 -4.49 -15.69 12.77
CA TRP A 234 -5.26 -14.70 13.50
C TRP A 234 -4.66 -14.54 14.90
N PRO A 235 -4.38 -13.31 15.37
CA PRO A 235 -3.80 -13.12 16.69
C PRO A 235 -4.76 -13.60 17.80
N ASP A 236 -4.22 -14.26 18.82
CA ASP A 236 -5.01 -14.78 19.94
C ASP A 236 -5.45 -13.67 20.92
N ASP A 237 -4.82 -12.50 20.87
CA ASP A 237 -5.07 -11.35 21.75
C ASP A 237 -6.04 -10.33 21.13
N VAL A 238 -6.97 -10.80 20.31
CA VAL A 238 -8.07 -9.97 19.80
C VAL A 238 -9.29 -10.04 20.69
N ILE A 239 -10.03 -8.94 20.76
CA ILE A 239 -11.38 -8.88 21.34
C ILE A 239 -12.41 -8.68 20.23
N GLU A 240 -13.62 -9.18 20.46
CA GLU A 240 -14.75 -8.96 19.56
C GLU A 240 -15.41 -7.60 19.83
N VAL A 241 -15.62 -6.83 18.77
CA VAL A 241 -16.37 -5.58 18.80
C VAL A 241 -17.41 -5.57 17.69
N THR A 242 -18.59 -5.02 17.97
CA THR A 242 -19.65 -4.88 16.96
C THR A 242 -19.59 -3.50 16.32
N VAL A 243 -19.30 -3.45 15.01
CA VAL A 243 -19.25 -2.23 14.19
C VAL A 243 -20.38 -2.28 13.17
N GLY A 244 -21.35 -1.37 13.26
CA GLY A 244 -22.46 -1.30 12.29
C GLY A 244 -23.25 -2.61 12.14
N GLY A 245 -23.39 -3.38 13.24
CA GLY A 245 -24.06 -4.70 13.25
C GLY A 245 -23.20 -5.88 12.83
N GLU A 246 -21.96 -5.68 12.40
CA GLU A 246 -21.00 -6.74 12.06
C GLU A 246 -20.04 -6.98 13.23
N VAL A 247 -19.84 -8.25 13.61
CA VAL A 247 -18.79 -8.63 14.57
C VAL A 247 -17.43 -8.59 13.89
N ARG A 248 -16.50 -7.83 14.47
CA ARG A 248 -15.12 -7.65 14.00
C ARG A 248 -14.15 -7.86 15.14
N SER A 249 -12.88 -8.06 14.82
CA SER A 249 -11.81 -8.16 15.81
C SER A 249 -11.05 -6.86 15.91
N LEU A 250 -10.72 -6.47 17.14
CA LEU A 250 -9.78 -5.42 17.52
C LEU A 250 -8.66 -6.05 18.35
N LEU A 251 -7.42 -5.56 18.26
CA LEU A 251 -6.38 -5.98 19.20
C LEU A 251 -6.76 -5.49 20.61
N ALA A 252 -6.66 -6.35 21.63
CA ALA A 252 -7.03 -5.98 22.99
C ALA A 252 -6.31 -4.72 23.50
N ALA A 253 -5.05 -4.53 23.10
CA ALA A 253 -4.26 -3.35 23.44
C ALA A 253 -4.82 -2.03 22.88
N ASP A 254 -5.64 -2.10 21.83
CA ASP A 254 -6.18 -0.94 21.12
C ASP A 254 -7.58 -0.54 21.61
N GLU A 255 -8.17 -1.26 22.58
CA GLU A 255 -9.52 -1.00 23.10
C GLU A 255 -9.69 0.45 23.59
N LYS A 256 -8.80 0.91 24.48
CA LYS A 256 -8.82 2.29 24.99
C LYS A 256 -8.57 3.33 23.90
N ALA A 257 -7.74 2.98 22.91
CA ALA A 257 -7.45 3.88 21.80
C ALA A 257 -8.68 4.05 20.89
N LEU A 258 -9.46 2.99 20.68
CA LEU A 258 -10.73 3.03 19.96
C LEU A 258 -11.80 3.83 20.72
N GLU A 259 -11.91 3.64 22.03
CA GLU A 259 -12.90 4.33 22.86
C GLU A 259 -12.67 5.85 22.93
N SER A 260 -11.41 6.27 22.99
CA SER A 260 -11.01 7.68 23.13
C SER A 260 -10.64 8.36 21.82
N ALA A 261 -10.91 7.72 20.68
CA ALA A 261 -10.52 8.26 19.38
C ALA A 261 -11.38 9.47 18.98
N ASP A 262 -10.74 10.62 18.87
CA ASP A 262 -11.32 11.85 18.36
C ASP A 262 -10.22 12.63 17.62
N SER A 263 -10.54 13.23 16.47
CA SER A 263 -9.58 13.98 15.65
C SER A 263 -10.30 15.05 14.84
N GLY A 264 -9.80 16.29 14.91
CA GLY A 264 -10.31 17.46 14.17
C GLY A 264 -9.45 17.87 12.97
N ASP A 265 -8.63 16.96 12.44
CA ASP A 265 -7.66 17.26 11.39
C ASP A 265 -8.25 17.16 9.97
N THR A 266 -7.71 17.98 9.07
CA THR A 266 -7.99 17.91 7.63
C THR A 266 -6.77 17.40 6.87
N ARG A 267 -6.94 16.41 5.98
CA ARG A 267 -5.86 15.84 5.14
C ARG A 267 -6.33 15.59 3.72
N LEU A 268 -5.47 15.89 2.74
CA LEU A 268 -5.65 15.46 1.34
C LEU A 268 -4.95 14.12 1.12
N LEU A 269 -5.69 13.02 1.19
CA LEU A 269 -5.13 11.67 1.05
C LEU A 269 -4.87 11.34 -0.41
N GLY A 270 -3.73 10.73 -0.72
CA GLY A 270 -3.43 10.23 -2.06
C GLY A 270 -4.32 9.04 -2.44
N PRO A 271 -4.49 8.73 -3.75
CA PRO A 271 -5.41 7.67 -4.22
C PRO A 271 -5.15 6.27 -3.67
N TYR A 272 -3.89 6.00 -3.28
CA TYR A 272 -3.43 4.74 -2.71
C TYR A 272 -2.93 4.91 -1.28
N ASP A 273 -3.33 5.96 -0.56
CA ASP A 273 -3.06 6.06 0.87
C ASP A 273 -3.66 4.85 1.62
N LEU A 274 -2.94 4.32 2.62
CA LEU A 274 -3.36 3.13 3.37
C LEU A 274 -4.77 3.25 3.93
N PHE A 275 -5.15 4.46 4.38
CA PHE A 275 -6.48 4.74 4.91
C PHE A 275 -7.60 4.37 3.92
N LEU A 276 -7.36 4.55 2.61
CA LEU A 276 -8.31 4.27 1.54
C LEU A 276 -8.23 2.82 1.00
N GLN A 277 -7.38 1.99 1.59
CA GLN A 277 -7.17 0.59 1.17
C GLN A 277 -7.87 -0.44 2.06
N ALA A 278 -8.56 0.00 3.12
CA ALA A 278 -9.41 -0.85 3.93
C ALA A 278 -10.43 -1.61 3.06
N LYS A 279 -10.78 -2.84 3.47
CA LYS A 279 -11.68 -3.71 2.70
C LYS A 279 -13.12 -3.69 3.20
N ASP A 280 -13.45 -2.68 4.00
CA ASP A 280 -14.77 -2.37 4.53
C ASP A 280 -15.24 -1.00 4.00
N ARG A 281 -15.26 -0.82 2.68
CA ARG A 281 -15.55 0.48 2.03
C ARG A 281 -16.83 1.16 2.53
N ALA A 282 -17.85 0.41 2.92
CA ALA A 282 -19.09 0.95 3.48
C ALA A 282 -18.88 1.68 4.84
N THR A 283 -17.85 1.33 5.60
CA THR A 283 -17.43 2.04 6.82
C THR A 283 -16.75 3.38 6.47
N LEU A 284 -16.00 3.45 5.36
CA LEU A 284 -15.31 4.66 4.93
C LEU A 284 -16.25 5.63 4.21
N VAL A 285 -17.08 5.10 3.31
CA VAL A 285 -18.00 5.85 2.45
C VAL A 285 -19.31 5.05 2.34
N PRO A 286 -20.29 5.32 3.22
CA PRO A 286 -21.56 4.58 3.22
C PRO A 286 -22.39 4.79 1.95
N ASP A 287 -22.29 5.96 1.34
CA ASP A 287 -22.98 6.27 0.09
C ASP A 287 -22.32 5.55 -1.10
N THR A 288 -23.12 4.79 -1.84
CA THR A 288 -22.63 3.95 -2.94
C THR A 288 -22.19 4.75 -4.18
N ALA A 289 -22.77 5.92 -4.44
CA ALA A 289 -22.36 6.79 -5.54
C ALA A 289 -21.01 7.44 -5.23
N HIS A 290 -20.82 7.93 -4.01
CA HIS A 290 -19.54 8.46 -3.54
C HIS A 290 -18.46 7.38 -3.52
N ALA A 291 -18.78 6.16 -3.08
CA ALA A 291 -17.84 5.04 -3.14
C ALA A 291 -17.42 4.71 -4.59
N LYS A 292 -18.36 4.73 -5.55
CA LYS A 292 -18.06 4.51 -6.97
C LYS A 292 -17.17 5.61 -7.55
N GLU A 293 -17.35 6.86 -7.12
CA GLU A 293 -16.52 7.99 -7.51
C GLU A 293 -15.08 7.89 -6.98
N LEU A 294 -14.92 7.42 -5.73
CA LEU A 294 -13.61 7.31 -5.06
C LEU A 294 -12.81 6.08 -5.50
N TRP A 295 -13.47 4.97 -5.84
CA TRP A 295 -12.82 3.74 -6.27
C TRP A 295 -13.18 3.31 -7.71
N PRO A 296 -12.95 4.16 -8.73
CA PRO A 296 -13.10 3.75 -10.12
C PRO A 296 -12.01 2.74 -10.49
N VAL A 297 -12.22 2.02 -11.60
CA VAL A 297 -11.25 1.05 -12.13
C VAL A 297 -9.95 1.74 -12.56
N LEU A 298 -10.05 2.92 -13.17
CA LEU A 298 -8.92 3.71 -13.66
C LEU A 298 -9.01 5.16 -13.14
N GLY A 299 -7.87 5.81 -12.95
CA GLY A 299 -7.81 7.23 -12.59
C GLY A 299 -8.41 7.54 -11.22
N ARG A 300 -8.14 6.68 -10.22
CA ARG A 300 -8.57 6.87 -8.82
C ARG A 300 -8.17 8.28 -8.33
N PRO A 301 -9.11 9.10 -7.83
CA PRO A 301 -8.79 10.38 -7.22
C PRO A 301 -8.17 10.19 -5.84
N GLY A 302 -7.67 11.29 -5.27
CA GLY A 302 -7.43 11.35 -3.83
C GLY A 302 -8.74 11.61 -3.06
N ALA A 303 -8.70 11.45 -1.74
CA ALA A 303 -9.84 11.72 -0.86
C ALA A 303 -9.57 12.93 0.05
N VAL A 304 -10.61 13.66 0.40
CA VAL A 304 -10.56 14.74 1.38
C VAL A 304 -11.05 14.19 2.71
N LEU A 305 -10.16 14.11 3.69
CA LEU A 305 -10.47 13.72 5.06
C LEU A 305 -10.63 14.99 5.91
N VAL A 306 -11.73 15.13 6.65
CA VAL A 306 -12.02 16.23 7.56
C VAL A 306 -12.67 15.64 8.80
N ASP A 307 -12.11 15.89 9.98
CA ASP A 307 -12.69 15.49 11.27
C ASP A 307 -13.06 13.99 11.33
N GLY A 308 -12.14 13.14 10.84
CA GLY A 308 -12.37 11.70 10.74
C GLY A 308 -13.27 11.24 9.58
N GLU A 309 -13.83 12.15 8.78
CA GLU A 309 -14.79 11.84 7.72
C GLU A 309 -14.27 12.09 6.31
N LEU A 310 -14.63 11.22 5.37
CA LEU A 310 -14.37 11.46 3.96
C LEU A 310 -15.49 12.35 3.39
N VAL A 311 -15.13 13.56 2.98
CA VAL A 311 -16.10 14.61 2.59
C VAL A 311 -16.13 14.90 1.10
N GLY A 312 -15.29 14.22 0.32
CA GLY A 312 -15.19 14.43 -1.11
C GLY A 312 -13.94 13.82 -1.73
N THR A 313 -13.78 14.03 -3.02
CA THR A 313 -12.58 13.64 -3.77
C THR A 313 -11.76 14.86 -4.16
N TRP A 314 -10.47 14.65 -4.47
CA TRP A 314 -9.64 15.70 -5.06
C TRP A 314 -8.78 15.15 -6.19
N ARG A 315 -8.46 16.03 -7.14
CA ARG A 315 -7.53 15.76 -8.24
C ARG A 315 -6.59 16.94 -8.46
N PRO A 316 -5.29 16.68 -8.68
CA PRO A 316 -4.40 17.72 -9.16
C PRO A 316 -4.74 18.08 -10.61
N ARG A 317 -4.73 19.37 -10.94
CA ARG A 317 -4.82 19.86 -12.31
C ARG A 317 -3.58 20.69 -12.61
N LYS A 318 -2.94 20.39 -13.74
CA LYS A 318 -1.80 21.15 -14.24
C LYS A 318 -2.15 21.71 -15.61
N SER A 319 -2.03 23.02 -15.77
CA SER A 319 -2.16 23.70 -17.06
C SER A 319 -0.99 24.66 -17.23
N GLY A 320 -0.02 24.28 -18.07
CA GLY A 320 1.24 25.01 -18.21
C GLY A 320 2.00 25.13 -16.88
N ARG A 321 2.15 26.37 -16.39
CA ARG A 321 2.78 26.70 -15.09
C ARG A 321 1.79 26.74 -13.92
N ALA A 322 0.49 26.74 -14.18
CA ALA A 322 -0.54 26.78 -13.14
C ALA A 322 -0.78 25.38 -12.56
N PHE A 323 -0.77 25.31 -11.22
CA PHE A 323 -1.14 24.12 -10.46
C PHE A 323 -2.39 24.44 -9.64
N THR A 324 -3.51 23.79 -9.95
CA THR A 324 -4.74 23.89 -9.16
C THR A 324 -5.09 22.54 -8.55
N VAL A 325 -5.82 22.57 -7.44
CA VAL A 325 -6.42 21.39 -6.84
C VAL A 325 -7.93 21.48 -7.04
N ALA A 326 -8.48 20.54 -7.82
CA ALA A 326 -9.92 20.41 -7.98
C ALA A 326 -10.48 19.50 -6.88
N VAL A 327 -11.37 20.05 -6.06
CA VAL A 327 -12.05 19.36 -4.96
C VAL A 327 -13.51 19.17 -5.37
N HIS A 328 -13.99 17.94 -5.30
CA HIS A 328 -15.40 17.59 -5.52
C HIS A 328 -16.00 17.18 -4.17
N PRO A 329 -16.62 18.13 -3.44
CA PRO A 329 -17.24 17.83 -2.16
C PRO A 329 -18.56 17.07 -2.34
N TRP A 330 -18.87 16.18 -1.42
CA TRP A 330 -20.11 15.39 -1.42
C TRP A 330 -21.29 16.08 -0.72
N HIS A 331 -21.00 17.17 -0.01
CA HIS A 331 -21.98 18.03 0.65
C HIS A 331 -21.43 19.45 0.74
N ARG A 332 -22.27 20.40 1.14
CA ARG A 332 -21.85 21.79 1.31
C ARG A 332 -20.82 21.89 2.44
N LEU A 333 -19.59 22.28 2.10
CA LEU A 333 -18.52 22.55 3.06
C LEU A 333 -18.64 23.97 3.64
N SER A 334 -18.33 24.10 4.93
CA SER A 334 -18.19 25.40 5.60
C SER A 334 -16.98 26.19 5.07
N ASP A 335 -16.95 27.49 5.30
CA ASP A 335 -15.81 28.33 4.91
C ASP A 335 -14.53 27.95 5.68
N ALA A 336 -14.67 27.54 6.95
CA ALA A 336 -13.57 27.04 7.76
C ALA A 336 -12.97 25.75 7.16
N THR A 337 -13.82 24.79 6.77
CA THR A 337 -13.39 23.55 6.12
C THR A 337 -12.74 23.82 4.77
N ARG A 338 -13.30 24.73 3.96
CA ARG A 338 -12.69 25.15 2.68
C ARG A 338 -11.30 25.73 2.90
N LYS A 339 -11.13 26.59 3.92
CA LYS A 339 -9.83 27.16 4.28
C LYS A 339 -8.83 26.08 4.71
N ALA A 340 -9.24 25.11 5.52
CA ALA A 340 -8.40 23.98 5.94
C ALA A 340 -7.96 23.11 4.75
N ILE A 341 -8.87 22.84 3.81
CA ILE A 341 -8.56 22.13 2.56
C ILE A 341 -7.56 22.93 1.71
N THR A 342 -7.71 24.25 1.62
CA THR A 342 -6.75 25.12 0.91
C THR A 342 -5.36 25.03 1.52
N ALA A 343 -5.22 25.04 2.84
CA ALA A 343 -3.93 24.86 3.51
C ALA A 343 -3.27 23.50 3.16
N GLN A 344 -4.06 22.43 3.07
CA GLN A 344 -3.55 21.13 2.61
C GLN A 344 -3.14 21.15 1.13
N ALA A 345 -3.86 21.88 0.27
CA ALA A 345 -3.48 22.06 -1.13
C ALA A 345 -2.17 22.85 -1.28
N GLU A 346 -1.95 23.85 -0.43
CA GLU A 346 -0.68 24.58 -0.35
C GLU A 346 0.46 23.66 0.09
N ARG A 347 0.24 22.79 1.08
CA ARG A 347 1.21 21.76 1.50
C ARG A 347 1.54 20.80 0.36
N LEU A 348 0.55 20.37 -0.42
CA LEU A 348 0.75 19.53 -1.61
C LEU A 348 1.57 20.26 -2.69
N ALA A 349 1.30 21.54 -2.93
CA ALA A 349 2.04 22.36 -3.87
C ALA A 349 3.50 22.54 -3.45
N ALA A 350 3.74 22.82 -2.17
CA ALA A 350 5.07 22.91 -1.57
C ALA A 350 5.84 21.59 -1.70
N TYR A 351 5.20 20.45 -1.39
CA TYR A 351 5.76 19.12 -1.60
C TYR A 351 6.19 18.89 -3.06
N ARG A 352 5.40 19.37 -4.03
CA ARG A 352 5.70 19.27 -5.46
C ARG A 352 6.68 20.31 -5.97
N ALA A 353 7.16 21.22 -5.12
CA ALA A 353 7.98 22.38 -5.49
C ALA A 353 7.34 23.23 -6.61
N VAL A 354 6.03 23.45 -6.52
CA VAL A 354 5.25 24.30 -7.45
C VAL A 354 4.41 25.31 -6.69
N SER A 355 4.02 26.39 -7.34
CA SER A 355 3.10 27.38 -6.77
C SER A 355 1.64 26.95 -7.00
N LEU A 356 0.85 26.92 -5.92
CA LEU A 356 -0.60 26.76 -6.02
C LEU A 356 -1.21 28.03 -6.62
N THR A 357 -1.99 27.89 -7.69
CA THR A 357 -2.70 29.03 -8.31
C THR A 357 -4.16 29.11 -7.88
N GLY A 358 -4.71 28.08 -7.23
CA GLY A 358 -6.05 28.09 -6.67
C GLY A 358 -6.57 26.71 -6.30
N VAL A 359 -7.68 26.70 -5.56
CA VAL A 359 -8.47 25.51 -5.24
C VAL A 359 -9.86 25.69 -5.83
N GLU A 360 -10.24 24.77 -6.72
CA GLU A 360 -11.54 24.77 -7.38
C GLU A 360 -12.46 23.83 -6.59
N PHE A 361 -13.51 24.37 -5.97
CA PHE A 361 -14.53 23.55 -5.32
C PHE A 361 -15.68 23.33 -6.30
N GLY A 362 -15.83 22.10 -6.78
CA GLY A 362 -16.98 21.67 -7.58
C GLY A 362 -18.29 21.81 -6.80
N SER A 363 -19.36 22.03 -7.54
CA SER A 363 -20.74 22.06 -7.06
C SER A 363 -21.38 20.68 -7.07
#